data_AF-A0A6N7QEA8-F1
#
_entry.id   AF-A0A6N7QEA8-F1
#
_cell.length_a   1.000
_cell.length_b   1.000
_cell.length_c   1.000
_cell.angle_alpha   90.00
_cell.angle_beta   90.00
_cell.angle_gamma   90.00
#
_symmetry.space_group_name_H-M   'P 1'
#
loop_
_entity.id
_entity.type
_entity.pdbx_description
1 polymer ?
#
loop_
_entity_poly.entity_id
_entity_poly.type
_entity_poly.pdbx_seq_one_letter_code
_entity_poly.pdbx_strand_id
1 'polypeptide(L)'
;MAIYHSHMKSFGRGKGDSSVAAAAYRAGFDLVDEATGLRHEYSRRHGVAFAQMLAPKGSPNWCLDAEKFWNANEAAETRKNALVAREVEVALPQSLTDEQRKDLALSLGQLLVDRHQVAVLVAVHLPSRDGDRRNHHVHLLMSSRQVGPDGFGERAGTEFDARQGEGTRAVRALRKEIAAEINRHLRRAGIQKTVDPRTLQAQAREAAMNGDFERARELTRRPGKHLGKAKVALMRKTNFTAEVRGRHGADAAIALSNIVAAHMKASGALVQPVPSSHSHAAALRDRARAQTSTRGERQSAQLRARGAERVQQIKERLARQAAPRPGLYTPYSGQTRHLGRVTRLARSTGRPDSEVLNAEAQLIEDWLEAQREVAQQSLEVLRQIPGIQIEPEFERAYATLVCRRVDSYPTKPFLFEDTEMLSRSINKYAHTLARPYKARMAVLDSQAKLAEQADSPDPRVVARARQRVARARLHVSPRIQAIQEWRIKQARKAMVEAAEALEKNFKIQSIEVMTPETTAGDVPLPDGEAGVAHWELKFRPPNFGM
;
A
#
# COMPACT_ATOMS: atom_id res chain seq x y z
N MET A 1 1.48 21.88 21.18
CA MET A 1 1.88 20.46 21.26
C MET A 1 3.10 20.30 20.37
N ALA A 2 4.23 19.82 20.90
CA ALA A 2 5.40 19.50 20.09
C ALA A 2 5.27 18.02 19.68
N ILE A 3 5.23 17.75 18.38
CA ILE A 3 5.10 16.39 17.83
C ILE A 3 6.43 16.04 17.19
N TYR A 4 6.93 14.84 17.46
CA TYR A 4 8.09 14.31 16.75
C TYR A 4 7.65 13.58 15.48
N HIS A 5 8.21 13.96 14.33
CA HIS A 5 8.14 13.18 13.11
C HIS A 5 9.44 13.38 12.32
N SER A 6 10.07 12.27 11.92
CA SER A 6 11.23 12.27 11.04
C SER A 6 11.19 11.04 10.13
N HIS A 7 11.26 11.28 8.83
CA HIS A 7 11.19 10.25 7.80
C HIS A 7 12.34 10.43 6.80
N MET A 8 13.07 9.34 6.54
CA MET A 8 14.16 9.32 5.55
C MET A 8 13.70 8.60 4.28
N LYS A 9 14.05 9.13 3.11
CA LYS A 9 13.81 8.50 1.82
C LYS A 9 15.00 8.66 0.88
N SER A 10 15.25 7.65 0.06
CA SER A 10 16.32 7.65 -0.94
C SER A 10 15.74 7.82 -2.34
N PHE A 11 16.43 8.59 -3.18
CA PHE A 11 16.08 8.83 -4.58
C PHE A 11 17.04 8.06 -5.47
N GLY A 12 16.50 7.29 -6.42
CA GLY A 12 17.32 6.47 -7.31
C GLY A 12 16.89 6.57 -8.77
N ARG A 13 17.87 6.70 -9.66
CA ARG A 13 17.64 6.74 -11.13
C ARG A 13 16.89 5.53 -11.64
N GLY A 14 17.12 4.36 -11.05
CA GLY A 14 16.42 3.13 -11.40
C GLY A 14 14.90 3.21 -11.21
N LYS A 15 14.42 4.11 -10.35
CA LYS A 15 13.00 4.37 -10.10
C LYS A 15 12.46 5.54 -10.95
N GLY A 16 13.32 6.19 -11.73
CA GLY A 16 13.01 7.40 -12.48
C GLY A 16 13.12 8.69 -11.64
N ASP A 17 13.77 8.64 -10.49
CA ASP A 17 14.02 9.85 -9.69
C ASP A 17 15.18 10.67 -10.29
N SER A 18 15.09 12.00 -10.15
CA SER A 18 16.17 12.97 -10.44
C SER A 18 16.35 13.88 -9.22
N SER A 19 17.61 14.12 -8.84
CA SER A 19 17.96 15.03 -7.74
C SER A 19 17.72 16.49 -8.11
N VAL A 20 17.86 16.87 -9.38
CA VAL A 20 17.46 18.21 -9.89
C VAL A 20 15.94 18.38 -9.75
N ALA A 21 15.16 17.41 -10.22
CA ALA A 21 13.70 17.43 -10.08
C ALA A 21 13.25 17.47 -8.61
N ALA A 22 13.95 16.73 -7.75
CA ALA A 22 13.68 16.74 -6.33
C ALA A 22 13.95 18.13 -5.75
N ALA A 23 15.13 18.70 -5.96
CA ALA A 23 15.51 20.02 -5.46
C ALA A 23 14.53 21.12 -5.92
N ALA A 24 14.27 21.18 -7.22
CA ALA A 24 13.33 22.14 -7.82
C ALA A 24 11.96 22.07 -7.16
N TYR A 25 11.41 20.86 -7.02
CA TYR A 25 10.11 20.67 -6.38
C TYR A 25 10.11 21.18 -4.93
N ARG A 26 11.10 20.82 -4.10
CA ARG A 26 11.07 21.14 -2.66
C ARG A 26 11.25 22.63 -2.41
N ALA A 27 12.15 23.26 -3.13
CA ALA A 27 12.45 24.67 -2.92
C ALA A 27 11.55 25.62 -3.73
N GLY A 28 10.76 25.11 -4.69
CA GLY A 28 9.99 25.95 -5.59
C GLY A 28 10.86 26.67 -6.63
N PHE A 29 11.99 26.07 -7.00
CA PHE A 29 12.88 26.61 -8.02
C PHE A 29 12.46 26.18 -9.41
N ASP A 30 12.88 26.97 -10.40
CA ASP A 30 12.83 26.60 -11.81
C ASP A 30 14.23 26.14 -12.22
N LEU A 31 14.45 24.83 -12.36
CA LEU A 31 15.75 24.24 -12.70
C LEU A 31 15.68 23.48 -14.03
N VAL A 32 16.78 23.45 -14.78
CA VAL A 32 16.94 22.56 -15.94
C VAL A 32 17.82 21.39 -15.56
N ASP A 33 17.37 20.17 -15.83
CA ASP A 33 18.18 18.95 -15.71
C ASP A 33 19.01 18.81 -17.00
N GLU A 34 20.30 19.09 -16.92
CA GLU A 34 21.22 19.12 -18.06
C GLU A 34 21.41 17.74 -18.72
N ALA A 35 21.26 16.66 -17.95
CA ALA A 35 21.43 15.30 -18.45
C ALA A 35 20.25 14.85 -19.33
N THR A 36 19.04 15.32 -19.03
CA THR A 36 17.81 14.93 -19.74
C THR A 36 17.24 16.04 -20.63
N GLY A 37 17.67 17.29 -20.43
CA GLY A 37 17.09 18.48 -21.04
C GLY A 37 15.71 18.86 -20.50
N LEU A 38 15.23 18.19 -19.45
CA LEU A 38 13.92 18.46 -18.86
C LEU A 38 13.96 19.71 -17.97
N ARG A 39 12.98 20.60 -18.17
CA ARG A 39 12.78 21.77 -17.31
C ARG A 39 11.79 21.45 -16.19
N HIS A 40 12.16 21.80 -14.97
CA HIS A 40 11.38 21.60 -13.75
C HIS A 40 10.94 22.94 -13.18
N GLU A 41 9.74 23.40 -13.54
CA GLU A 41 9.23 24.71 -13.16
C GLU A 41 8.28 24.62 -11.96
N TYR A 42 8.70 25.19 -10.82
CA TYR A 42 7.95 25.20 -9.57
C TYR A 42 7.89 26.58 -8.91
N SER A 43 8.30 27.66 -9.58
CA SER A 43 8.21 29.05 -9.09
C SER A 43 6.81 29.48 -8.66
N ARG A 44 5.76 28.89 -9.25
CA ARG A 44 4.35 29.13 -8.86
C ARG A 44 3.91 28.35 -7.62
N ARG A 45 4.81 27.61 -6.96
CA ARG A 45 4.46 26.80 -5.79
C ARG A 45 4.29 27.68 -4.56
N HIS A 46 3.07 27.67 -4.01
CA HIS A 46 2.80 28.28 -2.72
C HIS A 46 3.15 27.34 -1.57
N GLY A 47 3.54 27.90 -0.43
CA GLY A 47 3.79 27.15 0.81
C GLY A 47 5.24 26.75 1.05
N VAL A 48 6.20 27.24 0.26
CA VAL A 48 7.62 27.22 0.63
C VAL A 48 7.93 28.54 1.33
N ALA A 49 8.26 28.51 2.62
CA ALA A 49 8.59 29.71 3.39
C ALA A 49 10.03 30.14 3.21
N PHE A 50 10.92 29.17 3.01
CA PHE A 50 12.36 29.40 3.00
C PHE A 50 13.07 28.24 2.30
N ALA A 51 14.11 28.54 1.52
CA ALA A 51 15.01 27.54 0.97
C ALA A 51 16.46 28.05 0.96
N GLN A 52 17.42 27.20 1.34
CA GLN A 52 18.85 27.54 1.32
C GLN A 52 19.71 26.28 1.13
N MET A 53 20.76 26.41 0.32
CA MET A 53 21.84 25.42 0.23
C MET A 53 22.84 25.61 1.37
N LEU A 54 23.23 24.51 2.00
CA LEU A 54 24.33 24.42 2.95
C LEU A 54 25.38 23.44 2.40
N ALA A 55 26.65 23.71 2.65
CA ALA A 55 27.75 22.85 2.25
C ALA A 55 28.87 22.88 3.32
N PRO A 56 29.75 21.85 3.37
CA PRO A 56 30.87 21.83 4.30
C PRO A 56 31.77 23.05 4.13
N LYS A 57 32.38 23.51 5.24
CA LYS A 57 33.32 24.64 5.19
C LYS A 57 34.50 24.30 4.27
N GLY A 58 34.86 25.25 3.38
CA GLY A 58 35.92 25.06 2.39
C GLY A 58 35.45 24.43 1.08
N SER A 59 34.18 24.04 0.96
CA SER A 59 33.60 23.61 -0.32
C SER A 59 33.62 24.75 -1.34
N PRO A 60 33.70 24.43 -2.66
CA PRO A 60 33.58 25.42 -3.71
C PRO A 60 32.29 26.25 -3.62
N ASN A 61 32.36 27.53 -4.00
CA ASN A 61 31.20 28.43 -3.95
C ASN A 61 30.01 27.94 -4.80
N TRP A 62 30.25 27.18 -5.87
CA TRP A 62 29.18 26.60 -6.68
C TRP A 62 28.31 25.61 -5.90
N CYS A 63 28.78 25.06 -4.77
CA CYS A 63 27.97 24.18 -3.93
C CYS A 63 26.83 24.89 -3.20
N LEU A 64 26.87 26.23 -3.12
CA LEU A 64 25.81 27.06 -2.54
C LEU A 64 24.78 27.51 -3.60
N ASP A 65 25.06 27.28 -4.88
CA ASP A 65 24.17 27.55 -6.01
C ASP A 65 23.38 26.28 -6.33
N ALA A 66 22.06 26.30 -6.11
CA ALA A 66 21.24 25.10 -6.23
C ALA A 66 21.23 24.53 -7.66
N GLU A 67 21.18 25.38 -8.69
CA GLU A 67 21.13 24.92 -10.08
C GLU A 67 22.43 24.24 -10.47
N LYS A 68 23.56 24.88 -10.19
CA LYS A 68 24.89 24.32 -10.47
C LYS A 68 25.13 23.05 -9.67
N PHE A 69 24.82 23.07 -8.37
CA PHE A 69 25.09 21.95 -7.48
C PHE A 69 24.30 20.70 -7.88
N TRP A 70 22.98 20.81 -8.11
CA TRP A 70 22.16 19.63 -8.36
C TRP A 70 22.41 19.02 -9.75
N ASN A 71 22.76 19.83 -10.76
CA ASN A 71 23.22 19.31 -12.05
C ASN A 71 24.57 18.60 -11.92
N ALA A 72 25.52 19.18 -11.20
CA ALA A 72 26.81 18.53 -10.95
C ALA A 72 26.67 17.25 -10.11
N ASN A 73 25.75 17.22 -9.13
CA ASN A 73 25.43 16.04 -8.31
C ASN A 73 24.83 14.91 -9.16
N GLU A 74 23.91 15.22 -10.08
CA GLU A 74 23.46 14.23 -11.06
C GLU A 74 24.65 13.73 -11.90
N ALA A 75 25.42 14.62 -12.51
CA ALA A 75 26.52 14.23 -13.39
C ALA A 75 27.58 13.34 -12.69
N ALA A 76 27.80 13.54 -11.38
CA ALA A 76 28.75 12.75 -10.58
C ALA A 76 28.34 11.28 -10.36
N GLU A 77 27.08 10.93 -10.62
CA GLU A 77 26.61 9.54 -10.60
C GLU A 77 26.64 8.94 -12.01
N THR A 78 27.34 7.83 -12.19
CA THR A 78 27.54 7.21 -13.51
C THR A 78 26.64 6.00 -13.77
N ARG A 79 26.07 5.40 -12.70
CA ARG A 79 25.26 4.18 -12.82
C ARG A 79 23.80 4.51 -13.09
N LYS A 80 23.16 3.74 -13.98
CA LYS A 80 21.73 3.87 -14.31
C LYS A 80 20.77 3.64 -13.13
N ASN A 81 21.24 2.94 -12.10
CA ASN A 81 20.51 2.66 -10.86
C ASN A 81 21.13 3.38 -9.65
N ALA A 82 21.97 4.40 -9.88
CA ALA A 82 22.58 5.16 -8.79
C ALA A 82 21.52 5.82 -7.91
N LEU A 83 21.80 5.85 -6.60
CA LEU A 83 21.07 6.67 -5.65
C LEU A 83 21.61 8.11 -5.76
N VAL A 84 20.78 9.06 -6.17
CA VAL A 84 21.22 10.43 -6.52
C VAL A 84 21.03 11.43 -5.40
N ALA A 85 20.17 11.14 -4.43
CA ALA A 85 20.00 11.95 -3.24
C ALA A 85 19.36 11.13 -2.12
N ARG A 86 19.45 11.63 -0.88
CA ARG A 86 18.57 11.23 0.22
C ARG A 86 17.86 12.45 0.77
N GLU A 87 16.67 12.28 1.29
CA GLU A 87 15.94 13.36 1.97
C GLU A 87 15.53 12.91 3.36
N VAL A 88 15.74 13.81 4.32
CA VAL A 88 15.19 13.71 5.67
C VAL A 88 14.10 14.77 5.82
N GLU A 89 12.87 14.31 5.98
CA GLU A 89 11.71 15.16 6.25
C GLU A 89 11.49 15.23 7.76
N VAL A 90 11.43 16.43 8.33
CA VAL A 90 11.30 16.65 9.79
C VAL A 90 10.14 17.59 10.07
N ALA A 91 9.26 17.24 11.00
CA ALA A 91 8.23 18.16 11.49
C ALA A 91 8.85 19.24 12.38
N LEU A 92 8.48 20.49 12.13
CA LEU A 92 8.91 21.65 12.91
C LEU A 92 7.81 22.01 13.92
N PRO A 93 8.15 22.28 15.20
CA PRO A 93 7.16 22.65 16.19
C PRO A 93 6.41 23.94 15.83
N GLN A 94 5.08 23.85 15.76
CA GLN A 94 4.21 25.03 15.57
C GLN A 94 4.35 26.10 16.67
N SER A 95 4.86 25.72 17.84
CA SER A 95 5.05 26.62 18.99
C SER A 95 6.24 27.56 18.84
N LEU A 96 7.12 27.32 17.86
CA LEU A 96 8.19 28.25 17.49
C LEU A 96 7.63 29.36 16.59
N THR A 97 8.32 30.51 16.50
CA THR A 97 8.04 31.52 15.46
C THR A 97 8.56 31.06 14.09
N ASP A 98 8.28 31.80 13.02
CA ASP A 98 8.81 31.49 11.70
C ASP A 98 10.34 31.62 11.64
N GLU A 99 10.91 32.63 12.31
CA GLU A 99 12.35 32.83 12.43
C GLU A 99 12.99 31.69 13.22
N GLN A 100 12.42 31.32 14.36
CA GLN A 100 12.92 30.20 15.17
C GLN A 100 12.81 28.86 14.42
N ARG A 101 11.77 28.67 13.61
CA ARG A 101 11.63 27.49 12.74
C ARG A 101 12.71 27.47 11.65
N LYS A 102 13.00 28.62 11.04
CA LYS A 102 14.10 28.76 10.07
C LYS A 102 15.44 28.43 10.72
N ASP A 103 15.72 28.95 11.91
CA ASP A 103 16.98 28.69 12.63
C ASP A 103 17.12 27.21 13.02
N LEU A 104 16.03 26.57 13.46
CA LEU A 104 16.00 25.13 13.71
C LEU A 104 16.23 24.34 12.41
N ALA A 105 15.58 24.71 11.31
CA ALA A 105 15.76 24.04 10.02
C ALA A 105 17.21 24.14 9.51
N LEU A 106 17.85 25.30 9.66
CA LEU A 106 19.25 25.49 9.34
C LEU A 106 20.17 24.67 10.25
N SER A 107 19.88 24.61 11.55
CA SER A 107 20.65 23.80 12.51
C SER A 107 20.55 22.30 12.19
N LEU A 108 19.37 21.82 11.80
CA LEU A 108 19.16 20.44 11.35
C LEU A 108 19.87 20.16 10.02
N GLY A 109 19.89 21.12 9.10
CA GLY A 109 20.68 21.01 7.87
C GLY A 109 22.18 20.93 8.17
N GLN A 110 22.67 21.81 9.04
CA GLN A 110 24.07 21.84 9.47
C GLN A 110 24.48 20.54 10.17
N LEU A 111 23.62 19.96 11.00
CA LEU A 111 23.85 18.64 11.60
C LEU A 111 24.17 17.57 10.54
N LEU A 112 23.44 17.57 9.42
CA LEU A 112 23.68 16.62 8.32
C LEU A 112 24.95 16.95 7.54
N VAL A 113 25.23 18.24 7.31
CA VAL A 113 26.47 18.71 6.67
C VAL A 113 27.68 18.23 7.47
N ASP A 114 27.70 18.50 8.78
CA ASP A 114 28.83 18.17 9.65
C ASP A 114 29.02 16.67 9.77
N ARG A 115 27.92 15.93 9.99
CA ARG A 115 27.95 14.49 10.22
C ARG A 115 28.36 13.69 8.98
N HIS A 116 27.89 14.09 7.80
CA HIS A 116 28.04 13.30 6.58
C HIS A 116 28.94 13.95 5.53
N GLN A 117 29.47 15.15 5.80
CA GLN A 117 30.26 15.94 4.86
C GLN A 117 29.54 16.13 3.52
N VAL A 118 28.24 16.42 3.54
CA VAL A 118 27.38 16.54 2.35
C VAL A 118 26.92 17.98 2.17
N ALA A 119 26.53 18.34 0.94
CA ALA A 119 25.69 19.52 0.76
C ALA A 119 24.22 19.15 1.02
N VAL A 120 23.47 20.11 1.56
CA VAL A 120 22.06 19.95 1.96
C VAL A 120 21.24 21.13 1.47
N LEU A 121 20.20 20.85 0.69
CA LEU A 121 19.13 21.81 0.44
C LEU A 121 18.13 21.75 1.60
N VAL A 122 18.05 22.83 2.36
CA VAL A 122 17.08 23.05 3.43
C VAL A 122 15.87 23.76 2.83
N ALA A 123 14.69 23.17 2.86
CA ALA A 123 13.45 23.79 2.36
C ALA A 123 12.32 23.69 3.40
N VAL A 124 11.91 24.81 3.97
CA VAL A 124 10.85 24.91 4.99
C VAL A 124 9.50 25.10 4.32
N HIS A 125 8.56 24.21 4.65
CA HIS A 125 7.21 24.20 4.10
C HIS A 125 6.21 24.64 5.17
N LEU A 126 5.30 25.51 4.74
CA LEU A 126 4.15 25.95 5.51
C LEU A 126 3.05 24.87 5.48
N PRO A 127 2.18 24.86 6.50
CA PRO A 127 0.94 24.10 6.45
C PRO A 127 0.14 24.43 5.18
N SER A 128 -0.43 23.40 4.55
CA SER A 128 -1.35 23.65 3.43
C SER A 128 -2.63 24.33 3.92
N ARG A 129 -3.21 25.20 3.08
CA ARG A 129 -4.44 25.95 3.37
C ARG A 129 -5.57 25.08 3.95
N ASP A 130 -5.79 23.91 3.36
CA ASP A 130 -6.85 22.96 3.76
C ASP A 130 -6.33 21.79 4.62
N GLY A 131 -5.11 21.89 5.14
CA GLY A 131 -4.48 20.86 5.97
C GLY A 131 -4.44 21.24 7.44
N ASP A 132 -3.83 20.37 8.26
CA ASP A 132 -3.54 20.68 9.65
C ASP A 132 -2.60 21.90 9.70
N ARG A 133 -3.10 23.04 10.21
CA ARG A 133 -2.36 24.31 10.34
C ARG A 133 -1.12 24.20 11.23
N ARG A 134 -0.92 23.08 11.90
CA ARG A 134 0.24 22.80 12.74
C ARG A 134 1.38 22.12 11.98
N ASN A 135 1.15 21.65 10.76
CA ASN A 135 2.07 20.82 9.98
C ASN A 135 3.17 21.63 9.26
N HIS A 136 3.93 22.40 10.04
CA HIS A 136 5.19 22.96 9.55
C HIS A 136 6.22 21.83 9.45
N HIS A 137 6.95 21.76 8.35
CA HIS A 137 7.95 20.72 8.14
C HIS A 137 9.09 21.24 7.28
N VAL A 138 10.26 20.60 7.39
CA VAL A 138 11.42 20.88 6.56
C VAL A 138 11.77 19.64 5.75
N HIS A 139 12.07 19.84 4.47
CA HIS A 139 12.76 18.86 3.64
C HIS A 139 14.25 19.17 3.66
N LEU A 140 15.07 18.21 4.06
CA LEU A 140 16.53 18.29 4.04
C LEU A 140 17.03 17.32 2.98
N LEU A 141 17.26 17.80 1.76
CA LEU A 141 17.73 16.99 0.64
C LEU A 141 19.27 17.01 0.63
N MET A 142 19.89 15.89 0.96
CA MET A 142 21.34 15.71 1.01
C MET A 142 21.88 15.06 -0.27
N SER A 143 23.08 15.48 -0.66
CA SER A 143 23.81 14.91 -1.79
C SER A 143 24.13 13.42 -1.59
N SER A 144 24.31 12.71 -2.70
CA SER A 144 24.66 11.28 -2.68
C SER A 144 26.13 11.02 -2.36
N ARG A 145 26.96 12.05 -2.50
CA ARG A 145 28.41 12.05 -2.26
C ARG A 145 28.79 13.10 -1.22
N GLN A 146 29.92 12.86 -0.59
CA GLN A 146 30.59 13.86 0.24
C GLN A 146 31.05 15.04 -0.62
N VAL A 147 31.20 16.20 -0.02
CA VAL A 147 31.65 17.45 -0.65
C VAL A 147 32.80 17.99 0.17
N GLY A 148 33.92 18.27 -0.49
CA GLY A 148 35.11 18.87 0.11
C GLY A 148 35.66 20.01 -0.76
N PRO A 149 36.88 20.49 -0.49
CA PRO A 149 37.51 21.58 -1.24
C PRO A 149 37.60 21.34 -2.75
N ASP A 150 37.81 20.08 -3.16
CA ASP A 150 37.93 19.69 -4.56
C ASP A 150 36.57 19.32 -5.22
N GLY A 151 35.45 19.54 -4.52
CA GLY A 151 34.11 19.17 -4.98
C GLY A 151 33.67 17.80 -4.47
N PHE A 152 33.07 16.97 -5.35
CA PHE A 152 32.47 15.69 -4.96
C PHE A 152 33.52 14.61 -4.63
N GLY A 153 33.35 13.95 -3.49
CA GLY A 153 34.19 12.85 -3.03
C GLY A 153 33.48 11.50 -3.00
N GLU A 154 33.76 10.75 -1.94
CA GLU A 154 33.23 9.40 -1.71
C GLU A 154 31.70 9.36 -1.54
N ARG A 155 31.15 8.15 -1.56
CA ARG A 155 29.72 7.92 -1.34
C ARG A 155 29.33 8.31 0.09
N ALA A 156 28.34 9.18 0.24
CA ALA A 156 27.87 9.62 1.55
C ALA A 156 26.76 8.72 2.13
N GLY A 157 26.70 8.66 3.46
CA GLY A 157 25.66 7.96 4.22
C GLY A 157 25.55 6.47 3.93
N THR A 158 26.64 5.79 3.57
CA THR A 158 26.68 4.34 3.35
C THR A 158 26.20 3.54 4.57
N GLU A 159 26.37 4.11 5.77
CA GLU A 159 25.82 3.58 7.02
C GLU A 159 24.31 3.32 6.97
N PHE A 160 23.54 4.09 6.19
CA PHE A 160 22.09 3.91 6.07
C PHE A 160 21.71 2.69 5.21
N ASP A 161 22.62 2.23 4.35
CA ASP A 161 22.41 1.06 3.49
C ASP A 161 23.01 -0.22 4.11
N ALA A 162 23.61 -0.12 5.30
CA ALA A 162 24.27 -1.24 5.95
C ALA A 162 23.30 -2.36 6.35
N ARG A 163 23.73 -3.61 6.15
CA ARG A 163 22.93 -4.83 6.35
C ARG A 163 22.85 -5.22 7.84
N GLN A 164 22.18 -6.33 8.15
CA GLN A 164 22.10 -6.88 9.51
C GLN A 164 21.58 -5.88 10.57
N GLY A 165 20.67 -5.00 10.14
CA GLY A 165 20.06 -3.99 10.99
C GLY A 165 20.93 -2.77 11.30
N GLU A 166 22.15 -2.67 10.77
CA GLU A 166 23.04 -1.51 10.96
C GLU A 166 22.44 -0.22 10.40
N GLY A 167 21.89 -0.24 9.19
CA GLY A 167 21.19 0.92 8.63
C GLY A 167 20.00 1.36 9.48
N THR A 168 19.29 0.41 10.08
CA THR A 168 18.20 0.74 11.02
C THR A 168 18.73 1.40 12.29
N ARG A 169 19.90 0.96 12.80
CA ARG A 169 20.56 1.60 13.95
C ARG A 169 21.04 3.01 13.60
N ALA A 170 21.65 3.22 12.43
CA ALA A 170 22.07 4.54 11.95
C ALA A 170 20.89 5.51 11.84
N VAL A 171 19.76 5.08 11.26
CA VAL A 171 18.54 5.91 11.18
C VAL A 171 17.98 6.22 12.58
N ARG A 172 18.00 5.27 13.52
CA ARG A 172 17.57 5.52 14.91
C ARG A 172 18.49 6.51 15.64
N ALA A 173 19.80 6.43 15.42
CA ALA A 173 20.77 7.36 15.98
C ALA A 173 20.54 8.78 15.45
N LEU A 174 20.39 8.94 14.13
CA LEU A 174 20.07 10.24 13.52
C LEU A 174 18.76 10.82 14.07
N ARG A 175 17.72 10.00 14.23
CA ARG A 175 16.45 10.44 14.85
C ARG A 175 16.64 10.95 16.28
N LYS A 176 17.56 10.36 17.05
CA LYS A 176 17.89 10.82 18.40
C LYS A 176 18.56 12.20 18.37
N GLU A 177 19.49 12.42 17.44
CA GLU A 177 20.16 13.71 17.26
C GLU A 177 19.20 14.81 16.78
N ILE A 178 18.33 14.50 15.83
CA ILE A 178 17.26 15.41 15.38
C ILE A 178 16.34 15.80 16.55
N ALA A 179 15.92 14.84 17.37
CA ALA A 179 15.10 15.14 18.54
C ALA A 179 15.84 16.02 19.55
N ALA A 180 17.13 15.77 19.78
CA ALA A 180 17.97 16.58 20.66
C ALA A 180 18.09 18.03 20.15
N GLU A 181 18.25 18.20 18.83
CA GLU A 181 18.29 19.50 18.17
C GLU A 181 16.97 20.27 18.36
N ILE A 182 15.84 19.63 18.07
CA ILE A 182 14.50 20.23 18.27
C ILE A 182 14.33 20.65 19.74
N ASN A 183 14.69 19.77 20.68
CA ASN A 183 14.58 20.06 22.11
C ASN A 183 15.48 21.22 22.56
N ARG A 184 16.66 21.38 21.95
CA ARG A 184 17.55 22.51 22.23
C ARG A 184 16.92 23.83 21.79
N HIS A 185 16.31 23.86 20.60
CA HIS A 185 15.61 25.04 20.09
C HIS A 185 14.35 25.37 20.90
N LEU A 186 13.57 24.36 21.31
CA LEU A 186 12.43 24.56 22.20
C LEU A 186 12.85 25.19 23.54
N ARG A 187 13.93 24.70 24.15
CA ARG A 187 14.49 25.30 25.38
C ARG A 187 14.98 26.73 25.17
N ARG A 188 15.70 27.01 24.08
CA ARG A 188 16.16 28.37 23.73
C ARG A 188 15.00 29.35 23.56
N ALA A 189 13.86 28.87 23.07
CA ALA A 189 12.64 29.65 22.93
C ALA A 189 11.82 29.76 24.25
N GLY A 190 12.33 29.24 25.38
CA GLY A 190 11.61 29.24 26.66
C GLY A 190 10.42 28.27 26.72
N ILE A 191 10.32 27.32 25.78
CA ILE A 191 9.19 26.39 25.69
C ILE A 191 9.53 25.11 26.46
N GLN A 192 8.79 24.84 27.53
CA GLN A 192 9.00 23.68 28.43
C GLN A 192 8.63 22.32 27.82
N LYS A 193 8.19 22.27 26.56
CA LYS A 193 7.80 21.03 25.89
C LYS A 193 9.01 20.36 25.26
N THR A 194 9.02 19.04 25.28
CA THR A 194 10.04 18.22 24.62
C THR A 194 9.41 17.25 23.62
N VAL A 195 10.22 16.83 22.66
CA VAL A 195 9.93 15.78 21.69
C VAL A 195 10.76 14.54 21.99
N ASP A 196 10.17 13.37 21.73
CA ASP A 196 10.82 12.08 21.95
C ASP A 196 10.69 11.23 20.67
N PRO A 197 11.81 10.70 20.14
CA PRO A 197 11.84 9.94 18.89
C PRO A 197 11.43 8.46 19.04
N ARG A 198 11.28 7.97 20.27
CA ARG A 198 10.89 6.59 20.57
C ARG A 198 9.42 6.36 20.28
N THR A 199 9.02 5.10 20.19
CA THR A 199 7.59 4.76 20.01
C THR A 199 6.78 5.23 21.22
N LEU A 200 5.50 5.56 20.98
CA LEU A 200 4.57 5.93 22.06
C LEU A 200 4.53 4.85 23.17
N GLN A 201 4.63 3.57 22.79
CA GLN A 201 4.70 2.46 23.73
C GLN A 201 5.96 2.50 24.62
N ALA A 202 7.13 2.79 24.06
CA ALA A 202 8.37 2.90 24.83
C ALA A 202 8.31 4.09 25.80
N GLN A 203 7.77 5.23 25.35
CA GLN A 203 7.57 6.40 26.20
C GLN A 203 6.57 6.12 27.33
N ALA A 204 5.46 5.43 27.04
CA ALA A 204 4.46 5.09 28.04
C ALA A 204 5.02 4.16 29.13
N ARG A 205 5.86 3.18 28.74
CA ARG A 205 6.55 2.28 29.68
C ARG A 205 7.47 3.04 30.62
N GLU A 206 8.29 3.95 30.09
CA GLU A 206 9.20 4.76 30.92
C GLU A 206 8.42 5.70 31.86
N ALA A 207 7.37 6.35 31.37
CA ALA A 207 6.51 7.20 32.20
C ALA A 207 5.89 6.40 33.36
N ALA A 208 5.41 5.17 33.09
CA ALA A 208 4.87 4.29 34.12
C ALA A 208 5.95 3.86 35.14
N MET A 209 7.17 3.55 34.69
CA MET A 209 8.29 3.22 35.58
C MET A 209 8.69 4.40 36.47
N ASN A 210 8.55 5.62 35.98
CA ASN A 210 8.83 6.85 36.73
C ASN A 210 7.65 7.31 37.61
N GLY A 211 6.54 6.55 37.67
CA GLY A 211 5.36 6.89 38.45
C GLY A 211 4.44 7.96 37.82
N ASP A 212 4.72 8.39 36.58
CA ASP A 212 3.89 9.34 35.84
C ASP A 212 2.79 8.61 35.06
N PHE A 213 1.78 8.14 35.80
CA PHE A 213 0.69 7.34 35.26
C PHE A 213 -0.22 8.14 34.32
N GLU A 214 -0.39 9.45 34.55
CA GLU A 214 -1.17 10.32 33.67
C GLU A 214 -0.52 10.43 32.29
N ARG A 215 0.80 10.67 32.26
CA ARG A 215 1.55 10.69 31.01
C ARG A 215 1.54 9.33 30.31
N ALA A 216 1.68 8.23 31.04
CA ALA A 216 1.60 6.88 30.49
C ALA A 216 0.24 6.61 29.83
N ARG A 217 -0.85 7.06 30.46
CA ARG A 217 -2.22 6.95 29.94
C ARG A 217 -2.39 7.72 28.63
N GLU A 218 -1.92 8.97 28.57
CA GLU A 218 -1.96 9.78 27.35
C GLU A 218 -1.18 9.14 26.19
N LEU A 219 -0.02 8.56 26.49
CA LEU A 219 0.88 7.95 25.52
C LEU A 219 0.36 6.60 25.00
N THR A 220 -0.53 5.93 25.72
CA THR A 220 -1.16 4.67 25.29
C THR A 220 -2.16 4.85 24.14
N ARG A 221 -2.41 6.09 23.69
CA ARG A 221 -3.23 6.40 22.50
C ARG A 221 -2.69 5.71 21.23
N ARG A 222 -3.60 5.41 20.29
CA ARG A 222 -3.22 4.89 18.98
C ARG A 222 -2.41 5.93 18.18
N PRO A 223 -1.29 5.54 17.54
CA PRO A 223 -0.56 6.42 16.64
C PRO A 223 -1.45 6.91 15.48
N GLY A 224 -1.22 8.15 15.05
CA GLY A 224 -1.86 8.68 13.84
C GLY A 224 -1.46 7.88 12.61
N LYS A 225 -2.43 7.54 11.74
CA LYS A 225 -2.15 6.84 10.48
C LYS A 225 -1.82 7.84 9.37
N HIS A 226 -0.70 7.62 8.68
CA HIS A 226 -0.36 8.37 7.47
C HIS A 226 -1.38 8.06 6.36
N LEU A 227 -2.08 9.08 5.86
CA LEU A 227 -3.19 8.90 4.91
C LEU A 227 -2.72 8.65 3.47
N GLY A 228 -1.44 8.89 3.16
CA GLY A 228 -0.87 8.69 1.82
C GLY A 228 -1.22 9.82 0.85
N LYS A 229 -0.35 10.05 -0.15
CA LYS A 229 -0.44 11.17 -1.10
C LYS A 229 -1.78 11.23 -1.85
N ALA A 230 -2.29 10.09 -2.31
CA ALA A 230 -3.52 10.02 -3.10
C ALA A 230 -4.77 10.43 -2.30
N LYS A 231 -4.88 9.96 -1.04
CA LYS A 231 -5.99 10.28 -0.15
C LYS A 231 -5.98 11.74 0.27
N VAL A 232 -4.80 12.28 0.58
CA VAL A 232 -4.64 13.72 0.93
C VAL A 232 -4.96 14.60 -0.28
N ALA A 233 -4.51 14.22 -1.48
CA ALA A 233 -4.84 14.95 -2.71
C ALA A 233 -6.35 14.95 -3.00
N LEU A 234 -7.03 13.82 -2.74
CA LEU A 234 -8.49 13.73 -2.85
C LEU A 234 -9.17 14.66 -1.83
N MET A 235 -8.78 14.59 -0.55
CA MET A 235 -9.34 15.43 0.52
C MET A 235 -9.22 16.93 0.23
N ARG A 236 -8.07 17.36 -0.33
CA ARG A 236 -7.84 18.76 -0.73
C ARG A 236 -8.74 19.20 -1.88
N LYS A 237 -8.99 18.33 -2.86
CA LYS A 237 -9.87 18.66 -3.97
C LYS A 237 -11.32 18.75 -3.55
N THR A 238 -11.72 18.00 -2.52
CA THR A 238 -13.13 17.75 -2.23
C THR A 238 -13.71 18.54 -1.06
N ASN A 239 -12.91 19.32 -0.32
CA ASN A 239 -13.31 20.02 0.93
C ASN A 239 -14.08 19.15 1.94
N PHE A 240 -13.89 17.83 1.89
CA PHE A 240 -14.69 16.86 2.63
C PHE A 240 -13.80 16.06 3.60
N THR A 241 -13.96 16.29 4.90
CA THR A 241 -13.33 15.47 5.95
C THR A 241 -14.23 14.31 6.32
N ALA A 242 -14.06 13.20 5.62
CA ALA A 242 -14.65 11.92 5.98
C ALA A 242 -13.92 11.28 7.18
N GLU A 243 -14.46 11.38 8.40
CA GLU A 243 -14.12 10.42 9.46
C GLU A 243 -15.07 9.21 9.37
N VAL A 244 -14.50 8.04 9.09
CA VAL A 244 -15.22 6.76 9.12
C VAL A 244 -14.74 5.99 10.34
N ARG A 245 -15.60 5.80 11.35
CA ARG A 245 -15.32 4.98 12.54
C ARG A 245 -16.19 3.72 12.54
N GLY A 246 -15.57 2.56 12.83
CA GLY A 246 -16.22 1.24 12.90
C GLY A 246 -15.35 0.11 12.31
N ARG A 247 -15.59 -1.16 12.71
CA ARG A 247 -15.07 -2.34 11.97
C ARG A 247 -15.71 -2.33 10.57
N HIS A 248 -14.91 -2.51 9.52
CA HIS A 248 -15.24 -2.25 8.09
C HIS A 248 -15.13 -0.80 7.57
N GLY A 249 -14.40 0.08 8.27
CA GLY A 249 -14.18 1.47 7.84
C GLY A 249 -13.50 1.69 6.48
N ALA A 250 -12.95 0.64 5.85
CA ALA A 250 -12.42 0.70 4.49
C ALA A 250 -13.54 0.84 3.43
N ASP A 251 -14.61 0.05 3.56
CA ASP A 251 -15.72 0.02 2.59
C ASP A 251 -16.53 1.32 2.63
N ALA A 252 -16.77 1.86 3.83
CA ALA A 252 -17.43 3.14 4.01
C ALA A 252 -16.57 4.33 3.54
N ALA A 253 -15.24 4.26 3.63
CA ALA A 253 -14.35 5.27 3.07
C ALA A 253 -14.33 5.25 1.52
N ILE A 254 -14.45 4.06 0.91
CA ILE A 254 -14.55 3.88 -0.54
C ILE A 254 -15.89 4.42 -1.05
N ALA A 255 -17.00 4.09 -0.38
CA ALA A 255 -18.33 4.59 -0.73
C ALA A 255 -18.40 6.13 -0.67
N LEU A 256 -17.81 6.73 0.35
CA LEU A 256 -17.75 8.17 0.55
C LEU A 256 -16.87 8.87 -0.50
N SER A 257 -15.73 8.27 -0.86
CA SER A 257 -14.89 8.72 -1.96
C SER A 257 -15.66 8.74 -3.30
N ASN A 258 -16.51 7.75 -3.55
CA ASN A 258 -17.30 7.67 -4.78
C ASN A 258 -18.44 8.71 -4.82
N ILE A 259 -19.12 8.93 -3.69
CA ILE A 259 -20.17 9.96 -3.56
C ILE A 259 -19.58 11.36 -3.76
N VAL A 260 -18.42 11.62 -3.15
CA VAL A 260 -17.69 12.87 -3.27
C VAL A 260 -17.20 13.11 -4.70
N ALA A 261 -16.65 12.09 -5.37
CA ALA A 261 -16.24 12.17 -6.77
C ALA A 261 -17.42 12.43 -7.72
N ALA A 262 -18.60 11.85 -7.46
CA ALA A 262 -19.82 12.10 -8.21
C ALA A 262 -20.34 13.55 -8.00
N HIS A 263 -20.31 14.05 -6.76
CA HIS A 263 -20.71 15.41 -6.41
C HIS A 263 -19.77 16.48 -7.02
N MET A 264 -18.45 16.22 -7.05
CA MET A 264 -17.46 17.09 -7.72
C MET A 264 -17.66 17.16 -9.24
N LYS A 265 -18.09 16.05 -9.86
CA LYS A 265 -18.39 16.00 -11.30
C LYS A 265 -19.69 16.73 -11.64
N ALA A 266 -20.67 16.72 -10.73
CA ALA A 266 -21.95 17.40 -10.90
C ALA A 266 -21.90 18.92 -10.63
N SER A 267 -21.00 19.37 -9.73
CA SER A 267 -20.88 20.79 -9.32
C SER A 267 -19.99 21.65 -10.23
N GLY A 268 -19.36 21.09 -11.26
CA GLY A 268 -18.57 21.85 -12.24
C GLY A 268 -17.25 22.44 -11.72
N ALA A 269 -16.85 22.15 -10.48
CA ALA A 269 -15.66 22.72 -9.82
C ALA A 269 -14.29 22.20 -10.32
N LEU A 270 -14.26 21.40 -11.40
CA LEU A 270 -13.02 20.90 -11.99
C LEU A 270 -12.54 21.87 -13.07
N VAL A 271 -11.92 22.97 -12.65
CA VAL A 271 -11.31 23.94 -13.57
C VAL A 271 -9.95 23.42 -14.03
N GLN A 272 -9.90 23.06 -15.32
CA GLN A 272 -8.77 22.67 -16.18
C GLN A 272 -8.49 21.16 -16.34
N PRO A 273 -8.58 20.61 -17.58
CA PRO A 273 -7.95 19.35 -17.94
C PRO A 273 -6.43 19.51 -18.04
N VAL A 274 -5.67 18.45 -17.71
CA VAL A 274 -4.21 18.41 -17.83
C VAL A 274 -3.81 18.68 -19.30
N PRO A 275 -2.95 19.68 -19.58
CA PRO A 275 -2.49 19.96 -20.95
C PRO A 275 -1.82 18.74 -21.58
N SER A 276 -2.02 18.55 -22.89
CA SER A 276 -1.56 17.38 -23.64
C SER A 276 -0.03 17.16 -23.61
N SER A 277 0.74 18.22 -23.36
CA SER A 277 2.20 18.24 -23.18
C SER A 277 2.70 17.63 -21.87
N HIS A 278 1.84 17.45 -20.86
CA HIS A 278 2.20 16.91 -19.54
C HIS A 278 1.49 15.59 -19.20
N SER A 279 0.95 14.89 -20.21
CA SER A 279 0.35 13.56 -20.05
C SER A 279 1.42 12.46 -19.96
N HIS A 280 1.10 11.33 -19.32
CA HIS A 280 1.97 10.15 -19.27
C HIS A 280 2.42 9.69 -20.68
N ALA A 281 1.61 9.95 -21.70
CA ALA A 281 1.92 9.70 -23.10
C ALA A 281 2.92 10.69 -23.73
N ALA A 282 3.05 11.93 -23.23
CA ALA A 282 4.10 12.87 -23.65
C ALA A 282 5.47 12.45 -23.09
N ALA A 283 5.53 12.08 -21.81
CA ALA A 283 6.74 11.57 -21.16
C ALA A 283 7.30 10.27 -21.78
N LEU A 284 6.42 9.41 -22.33
CA LEU A 284 6.84 8.21 -23.07
C LEU A 284 7.39 8.53 -24.48
N ARG A 285 6.96 9.64 -25.10
CA ARG A 285 7.44 10.09 -26.42
C ARG A 285 8.81 10.77 -26.35
N ASP A 286 9.05 11.56 -25.32
CA ASP A 286 10.36 12.20 -25.07
C ASP A 286 11.44 11.15 -24.74
N ARG A 287 11.05 10.12 -23.99
CA ARG A 287 11.92 8.97 -23.68
C ARG A 287 12.22 8.10 -24.90
N ALA A 288 11.30 8.01 -25.86
CA ALA A 288 11.50 7.30 -27.12
C ALA A 288 12.42 8.07 -28.09
N ARG A 289 12.37 9.41 -28.11
CA ARG A 289 13.30 10.26 -28.89
C ARG A 289 14.74 10.16 -28.40
N ALA A 290 14.94 10.03 -27.08
CA ALA A 290 16.26 9.83 -26.48
C ALA A 290 16.90 8.47 -26.80
N GLN A 291 16.12 7.48 -27.25
CA GLN A 291 16.60 6.12 -27.61
C GLN A 291 16.94 5.97 -29.10
N THR A 292 16.47 6.89 -29.96
CA THR A 292 16.68 6.83 -31.41
C THR A 292 18.06 7.30 -31.91
N SER A 293 18.97 7.72 -31.01
CA SER A 293 20.32 8.13 -31.37
C SER A 293 21.36 7.00 -31.23
N THR A 294 21.04 5.76 -31.60
CA THR A 294 22.06 4.70 -31.89
C THR A 294 21.46 3.62 -32.79
N ARG A 295 22.02 3.51 -33.99
CA ARG A 295 21.43 2.87 -35.18
C ARG A 295 21.95 1.42 -35.29
N GLY A 296 21.22 0.42 -34.79
CA GLY A 296 21.64 -0.99 -34.88
C GLY A 296 20.56 -2.08 -34.74
N GLU A 297 19.41 -1.82 -34.13
CA GLU A 297 18.50 -2.91 -33.69
C GLU A 297 17.19 -3.00 -34.50
N ARG A 298 17.24 -3.26 -35.82
CA ARG A 298 16.03 -3.21 -36.67
C ARG A 298 15.32 -4.53 -37.01
N GLN A 299 15.90 -5.71 -36.77
CA GLN A 299 15.25 -6.98 -37.17
C GLN A 299 14.59 -7.79 -36.04
N SER A 300 15.06 -7.70 -34.79
CA SER A 300 14.49 -8.46 -33.67
C SER A 300 13.20 -7.84 -33.08
N ALA A 301 12.92 -6.58 -33.42
CA ALA A 301 11.78 -5.81 -32.93
C ALA A 301 10.44 -6.19 -33.59
N GLN A 302 10.44 -6.67 -34.84
CA GLN A 302 9.23 -6.94 -35.62
C GLN A 302 8.44 -8.16 -35.11
N LEU A 303 9.11 -9.18 -34.57
CA LEU A 303 8.47 -10.35 -33.98
C LEU A 303 7.93 -10.08 -32.56
N ARG A 304 8.52 -9.14 -31.82
CA ARG A 304 8.08 -8.75 -30.46
C ARG A 304 6.88 -7.78 -30.49
N ALA A 305 6.79 -6.91 -31.49
CA ALA A 305 5.69 -5.95 -31.66
C ALA A 305 4.32 -6.63 -31.87
N ARG A 306 4.26 -7.68 -32.69
CA ARG A 306 3.01 -8.43 -32.95
C ARG A 306 2.48 -9.20 -31.73
N GLY A 307 3.37 -9.64 -30.84
CA GLY A 307 3.00 -10.29 -29.58
C GLY A 307 2.47 -9.30 -28.52
N ALA A 308 3.07 -8.10 -28.45
CA ALA A 308 2.69 -7.06 -27.51
C ALA A 308 1.33 -6.41 -27.83
N GLU A 309 1.02 -6.20 -29.12
CA GLU A 309 -0.28 -5.69 -29.57
C GLU A 309 -1.44 -6.63 -29.23
N ARG A 310 -1.25 -7.95 -29.38
CA ARG A 310 -2.27 -8.96 -29.02
C ARG A 310 -2.60 -8.95 -27.53
N VAL A 311 -1.59 -8.76 -26.68
CA VAL A 311 -1.76 -8.71 -25.22
C VAL A 311 -2.43 -7.40 -24.78
N GLN A 312 -2.18 -6.30 -25.48
CA GLN A 312 -2.79 -5.00 -25.18
C GLN A 312 -4.27 -4.95 -25.59
N GLN A 313 -4.63 -5.53 -26.74
CA GLN A 313 -6.02 -5.67 -27.18
C GLN A 313 -6.87 -6.54 -26.23
N ILE A 314 -6.27 -7.58 -25.63
CA ILE A 314 -6.94 -8.42 -24.61
C ILE A 314 -7.17 -7.64 -23.31
N LYS A 315 -6.22 -6.80 -22.87
CA LYS A 315 -6.35 -5.96 -21.67
C LYS A 315 -7.42 -4.87 -21.84
N GLU A 316 -7.47 -4.23 -23.00
CA GLU A 316 -8.50 -3.23 -23.30
C GLU A 316 -9.90 -3.82 -23.41
N ARG A 317 -10.02 -5.05 -23.96
CA ARG A 317 -11.29 -5.79 -24.03
C ARG A 317 -11.81 -6.20 -22.65
N LEU A 318 -10.93 -6.47 -21.69
CA LEU A 318 -11.28 -6.78 -20.29
C LEU A 318 -11.66 -5.51 -19.49
N ALA A 319 -11.02 -4.37 -19.77
CA ALA A 319 -11.30 -3.10 -19.08
C ALA A 319 -12.64 -2.45 -19.49
N ARG A 320 -13.18 -2.80 -20.66
CA ARG A 320 -14.48 -2.32 -21.16
C ARG A 320 -15.67 -3.18 -20.72
N GLN A 321 -15.44 -4.26 -19.97
CA GLN A 321 -16.54 -5.04 -19.38
C GLN A 321 -17.08 -4.32 -18.14
N ALA A 322 -18.40 -4.09 -18.10
CA ALA A 322 -19.06 -3.51 -16.94
C ALA A 322 -18.81 -4.36 -15.68
N ALA A 323 -18.58 -3.71 -14.54
CA ALA A 323 -18.41 -4.38 -13.26
C ALA A 323 -19.66 -5.26 -12.97
N PRO A 324 -19.49 -6.50 -12.47
CA PRO A 324 -20.62 -7.36 -12.14
C PRO A 324 -21.44 -6.70 -11.02
N ARG A 325 -22.78 -6.80 -11.14
CA ARG A 325 -23.72 -6.24 -10.15
C ARG A 325 -23.47 -6.81 -8.75
N PRO A 326 -23.75 -6.04 -7.68
CA PRO A 326 -23.54 -6.51 -6.31
C PRO A 326 -24.57 -7.59 -5.99
N GLY A 327 -24.10 -8.83 -5.93
CA GLY A 327 -24.89 -9.95 -5.48
C GLY A 327 -23.98 -10.99 -4.87
N LEU A 328 -23.84 -10.99 -3.55
CA LEU A 328 -23.31 -12.08 -2.71
C LEU A 328 -22.03 -12.81 -3.23
N TYR A 329 -21.24 -12.19 -4.09
CA TYR A 329 -20.10 -12.81 -4.77
C TYR A 329 -19.20 -11.77 -5.43
N THR A 330 -17.93 -11.76 -5.06
CA THR A 330 -16.84 -11.10 -5.78
C THR A 330 -16.07 -12.18 -6.55
N PRO A 331 -15.87 -12.08 -7.88
CA PRO A 331 -15.02 -13.02 -8.58
C PRO A 331 -13.57 -12.89 -8.09
N TYR A 332 -12.88 -14.03 -7.95
CA TYR A 332 -11.42 -14.17 -7.82
C TYR A 332 -10.68 -12.98 -8.45
N SER A 333 -10.09 -12.12 -7.63
CA SER A 333 -9.59 -10.82 -8.08
C SER A 333 -8.48 -11.00 -9.13
N GLY A 334 -8.47 -10.15 -10.16
CA GLY A 334 -7.44 -10.18 -11.20
C GLY A 334 -6.01 -9.98 -10.67
N GLN A 335 -5.88 -9.51 -9.42
CA GLN A 335 -4.61 -9.32 -8.71
C GLN A 335 -3.97 -10.66 -8.33
N THR A 336 -4.73 -11.66 -7.86
CA THR A 336 -4.20 -12.99 -7.48
C THR A 336 -3.61 -13.74 -8.68
N ARG A 337 -4.20 -13.55 -9.87
CA ARG A 337 -3.74 -14.13 -11.15
C ARG A 337 -2.53 -13.39 -11.74
N HIS A 338 -2.35 -12.11 -11.38
CA HIS A 338 -1.19 -11.29 -11.74
C HIS A 338 0.00 -11.65 -10.85
N LEU A 339 -0.22 -11.80 -9.54
CA LEU A 339 0.76 -12.23 -8.55
C LEU A 339 1.36 -13.60 -8.91
N GLY A 340 0.53 -14.63 -9.12
CA GLY A 340 1.02 -15.96 -9.54
C GLY A 340 1.68 -16.03 -10.93
N ARG A 341 1.64 -14.93 -11.70
CA ARG A 341 2.37 -14.78 -12.97
C ARG A 341 3.71 -14.08 -12.76
N VAL A 342 3.75 -13.10 -11.86
CA VAL A 342 4.96 -12.39 -11.43
C VAL A 342 5.92 -13.34 -10.72
N THR A 343 5.44 -14.23 -9.85
CA THR A 343 6.28 -15.23 -9.15
C THR A 343 6.89 -16.26 -10.11
N ARG A 344 6.15 -16.69 -11.15
CA ARG A 344 6.66 -17.57 -12.21
C ARG A 344 7.73 -16.89 -13.07
N LEU A 345 7.54 -15.59 -13.35
CA LEU A 345 8.53 -14.81 -14.09
C LEU A 345 9.82 -14.64 -13.29
N ALA A 346 9.72 -14.30 -11.99
CA ALA A 346 10.86 -14.10 -11.10
C ALA A 346 11.77 -15.35 -11.03
N ARG A 347 11.19 -16.54 -10.83
CA ARG A 347 11.94 -17.81 -10.79
C ARG A 347 12.65 -18.17 -12.09
N SER A 348 12.05 -17.82 -13.24
CA SER A 348 12.66 -18.09 -14.54
C SER A 348 13.92 -17.26 -14.82
N THR A 349 14.16 -16.19 -14.04
CA THR A 349 15.26 -15.24 -14.27
C THR A 349 16.47 -15.42 -13.35
N GLY A 350 16.41 -16.30 -12.33
CA GLY A 350 17.57 -16.79 -11.59
C GLY A 350 18.51 -15.73 -10.97
N ARG A 351 18.00 -14.62 -10.41
CA ARG A 351 18.85 -13.56 -9.85
C ARG A 351 18.93 -13.60 -8.32
N PRO A 352 20.15 -13.61 -7.73
CA PRO A 352 20.36 -13.73 -6.28
C PRO A 352 20.49 -12.34 -5.62
N ASP A 353 19.42 -11.55 -5.56
CA ASP A 353 19.42 -10.26 -4.85
C ASP A 353 18.51 -10.34 -3.61
N SER A 354 19.01 -9.92 -2.43
CA SER A 354 18.28 -10.00 -1.15
C SER A 354 17.03 -9.11 -1.08
N GLU A 355 16.97 -8.03 -1.85
CA GLU A 355 15.75 -7.21 -1.99
C GLU A 355 14.71 -7.91 -2.88
N VAL A 356 15.16 -8.67 -3.87
CA VAL A 356 14.29 -9.53 -4.68
C VAL A 356 13.77 -10.67 -3.82
N LEU A 357 14.60 -11.30 -2.99
CA LEU A 357 14.17 -12.33 -2.03
C LEU A 357 13.18 -11.80 -0.96
N ASN A 358 13.37 -10.57 -0.47
CA ASN A 358 12.43 -9.95 0.49
C ASN A 358 11.14 -9.46 -0.16
N ALA A 359 11.22 -8.92 -1.38
CA ALA A 359 10.03 -8.59 -2.16
C ALA A 359 9.30 -9.87 -2.60
N GLU A 360 10.02 -10.93 -2.93
CA GLU A 360 9.47 -12.27 -3.17
C GLU A 360 8.82 -12.82 -1.90
N ALA A 361 9.43 -12.68 -0.73
CA ALA A 361 8.85 -13.09 0.55
C ALA A 361 7.56 -12.31 0.88
N GLN A 362 7.54 -10.99 0.68
CA GLN A 362 6.33 -10.18 0.87
C GLN A 362 5.26 -10.54 -0.15
N LEU A 363 5.61 -10.76 -1.42
CA LEU A 363 4.67 -11.18 -2.46
C LEU A 363 4.13 -12.59 -2.20
N ILE A 364 4.92 -13.47 -1.58
CA ILE A 364 4.51 -14.80 -1.13
C ILE A 364 3.51 -14.65 0.02
N GLU A 365 3.80 -13.82 1.03
CA GLU A 365 2.88 -13.55 2.14
C GLU A 365 1.55 -12.92 1.68
N ASP A 366 1.61 -11.90 0.82
CA ASP A 366 0.43 -11.25 0.26
C ASP A 366 -0.41 -12.24 -0.59
N TRP A 367 0.24 -13.15 -1.31
CA TRP A 367 -0.44 -14.18 -2.09
C TRP A 367 -1.09 -15.25 -1.22
N LEU A 368 -0.43 -15.67 -0.14
CA LEU A 368 -0.97 -16.61 0.84
C LEU A 368 -2.15 -16.00 1.60
N GLU A 369 -2.05 -14.72 1.96
CA GLU A 369 -3.16 -13.96 2.55
C GLU A 369 -4.37 -13.93 1.60
N ALA A 370 -4.15 -13.71 0.30
CA ALA A 370 -5.22 -13.78 -0.69
C ALA A 370 -5.87 -15.17 -0.80
N GLN A 371 -5.12 -16.28 -0.70
CA GLN A 371 -5.73 -17.63 -0.69
C GLN A 371 -6.56 -17.87 0.58
N ARG A 372 -6.10 -17.37 1.73
CA ARG A 372 -6.84 -17.44 2.99
C ARG A 372 -8.13 -16.63 2.93
N GLU A 373 -8.09 -15.42 2.39
CA GLU A 373 -9.28 -14.59 2.21
C GLU A 373 -10.33 -15.31 1.34
N VAL A 374 -9.89 -15.97 0.25
CA VAL A 374 -10.79 -16.77 -0.61
C VAL A 374 -11.45 -17.90 0.18
N ALA A 375 -10.70 -18.62 1.00
CA ALA A 375 -11.24 -19.69 1.82
C ALA A 375 -12.20 -19.18 2.91
N GLN A 376 -11.86 -18.05 3.55
CA GLN A 376 -12.71 -17.38 4.54
C GLN A 376 -14.03 -16.88 3.93
N GLN A 377 -13.96 -16.25 2.76
CA GLN A 377 -15.16 -15.83 2.01
C GLN A 377 -16.02 -17.04 1.62
N SER A 378 -15.39 -18.16 1.25
CA SER A 378 -16.09 -19.39 0.90
C SER A 378 -16.82 -19.99 2.11
N LEU A 379 -16.20 -19.98 3.28
CA LEU A 379 -16.83 -20.38 4.56
C LEU A 379 -17.97 -19.43 4.93
N GLU A 380 -17.79 -18.12 4.78
CA GLU A 380 -18.80 -17.11 5.08
C GLU A 380 -20.04 -17.25 4.18
N VAL A 381 -19.85 -17.53 2.90
CA VAL A 381 -20.95 -17.83 1.96
C VAL A 381 -21.77 -19.03 2.43
N LEU A 382 -21.14 -20.06 3.01
CA LEU A 382 -21.86 -21.23 3.53
C LEU A 382 -22.59 -20.91 4.84
N ARG A 383 -21.98 -20.13 5.74
CA ARG A 383 -22.60 -19.70 7.00
C ARG A 383 -23.84 -18.82 6.81
N GLN A 384 -23.86 -18.02 5.74
CA GLN A 384 -24.99 -17.17 5.40
C GLN A 384 -26.22 -17.93 4.88
N ILE A 385 -26.09 -19.24 4.60
CA ILE A 385 -27.20 -20.05 4.13
C ILE A 385 -27.88 -20.74 5.32
N PRO A 386 -29.13 -20.38 5.66
CA PRO A 386 -29.85 -20.98 6.76
C PRO A 386 -30.02 -22.50 6.58
N GLY A 387 -29.64 -23.28 7.59
CA GLY A 387 -29.85 -24.73 7.63
C GLY A 387 -28.87 -25.57 6.81
N ILE A 388 -27.81 -24.99 6.23
CA ILE A 388 -26.71 -25.78 5.66
C ILE A 388 -25.78 -26.25 6.78
N GLN A 389 -25.56 -27.56 6.85
CA GLN A 389 -24.50 -28.15 7.66
C GLN A 389 -23.19 -28.09 6.86
N ILE A 390 -22.16 -27.50 7.45
CA ILE A 390 -20.82 -27.51 6.88
C ILE A 390 -20.28 -28.93 7.03
N GLU A 391 -19.88 -29.52 5.92
CA GLU A 391 -19.40 -30.91 5.90
C GLU A 391 -18.01 -31.02 6.55
N PRO A 392 -17.73 -32.10 7.32
CA PRO A 392 -16.40 -32.32 7.92
C PRO A 392 -15.25 -32.29 6.90
N GLU A 393 -15.51 -32.73 5.67
CA GLU A 393 -14.54 -32.70 4.56
C GLU A 393 -14.16 -31.26 4.17
N PHE A 394 -15.10 -30.32 4.26
CA PHE A 394 -14.83 -28.90 4.03
C PHE A 394 -14.02 -28.30 5.18
N GLU A 395 -14.38 -28.60 6.42
CA GLU A 395 -13.65 -28.13 7.59
C GLU A 395 -12.21 -28.63 7.60
N ARG A 396 -11.99 -29.91 7.24
CA ARG A 396 -10.66 -30.48 7.06
C ARG A 396 -9.88 -29.77 5.96
N ALA A 397 -10.46 -29.60 4.77
CA ALA A 397 -9.80 -28.89 3.66
C ALA A 397 -9.45 -27.44 4.02
N TYR A 398 -10.35 -26.74 4.70
CA TYR A 398 -10.15 -25.38 5.19
C TYR A 398 -9.04 -25.32 6.26
N ALA A 399 -9.05 -26.23 7.24
CA ALA A 399 -8.02 -26.33 8.27
C ALA A 399 -6.65 -26.66 7.68
N THR A 400 -6.57 -27.58 6.71
CA THR A 400 -5.34 -27.94 6.01
C THR A 400 -4.72 -26.72 5.30
N LEU A 401 -5.55 -25.83 4.71
CA LEU A 401 -5.07 -24.59 4.10
C LEU A 401 -4.60 -23.55 5.15
N VAL A 402 -5.27 -23.45 6.30
CA VAL A 402 -5.02 -22.42 7.32
C VAL A 402 -3.85 -22.77 8.24
N CYS A 403 -3.77 -24.00 8.77
CA CYS A 403 -2.77 -24.40 9.77
C CYS A 403 -1.34 -24.42 9.19
N ARG A 404 -1.18 -24.74 7.91
CA ARG A 404 0.15 -24.87 7.28
C ARG A 404 0.86 -23.52 7.04
N ARG A 405 0.22 -22.39 7.34
CA ARG A 405 0.80 -21.03 7.33
C ARG A 405 1.60 -20.70 8.60
N VAL A 406 1.41 -21.41 9.72
CA VAL A 406 1.95 -20.94 11.01
C VAL A 406 3.29 -21.61 11.38
N ASP A 407 3.54 -22.84 10.92
CA ASP A 407 4.53 -23.70 11.59
C ASP A 407 5.73 -24.18 10.74
N SER A 408 5.90 -23.80 9.46
CA SER A 408 6.88 -24.52 8.60
C SER A 408 7.58 -23.72 7.48
N TYR A 409 7.71 -22.39 7.60
CA TYR A 409 8.40 -21.58 6.58
C TYR A 409 9.92 -21.79 6.46
N PRO A 410 10.68 -22.06 7.54
CA PRO A 410 12.14 -22.06 7.40
C PRO A 410 12.73 -23.34 6.79
N THR A 411 12.00 -24.47 6.77
CA THR A 411 12.62 -25.80 6.61
C THR A 411 12.04 -26.69 5.52
N LYS A 412 11.00 -26.30 4.78
CA LYS A 412 10.39 -27.16 3.75
C LYS A 412 10.18 -26.48 2.39
N PRO A 413 10.40 -27.18 1.26
CA PRO A 413 10.07 -26.69 -0.06
C PRO A 413 8.54 -26.62 -0.20
N PHE A 414 8.00 -25.40 -0.11
CA PHE A 414 6.57 -25.12 -0.23
C PHE A 414 6.10 -25.28 -1.69
N LEU A 415 5.09 -26.11 -1.93
CA LEU A 415 4.49 -26.30 -3.26
C LEU A 415 3.31 -25.33 -3.45
N PHE A 416 3.59 -24.26 -4.19
CA PHE A 416 2.66 -23.16 -4.44
C PHE A 416 1.45 -23.59 -5.27
N GLU A 417 1.66 -24.53 -6.19
CA GLU A 417 0.65 -25.07 -7.09
C GLU A 417 -0.47 -25.80 -6.31
N ASP A 418 -0.11 -26.60 -5.31
CA ASP A 418 -1.06 -27.38 -4.53
C ASP A 418 -1.93 -26.50 -3.62
N THR A 419 -1.33 -25.43 -3.07
CA THR A 419 -2.05 -24.45 -2.24
C THR A 419 -3.05 -23.66 -3.07
N GLU A 420 -2.67 -23.27 -4.30
CA GLU A 420 -3.60 -22.62 -5.23
C GLU A 420 -4.75 -23.55 -5.64
N MET A 421 -4.43 -24.82 -5.90
CA MET A 421 -5.41 -25.83 -6.27
C MET A 421 -6.41 -26.09 -5.13
N LEU A 422 -5.95 -26.21 -3.89
CA LEU A 422 -6.82 -26.39 -2.73
C LEU A 422 -7.76 -25.18 -2.52
N SER A 423 -7.22 -23.96 -2.54
CA SER A 423 -8.01 -22.72 -2.41
C SER A 423 -9.11 -22.61 -3.48
N ARG A 424 -8.76 -22.92 -4.75
CA ARG A 424 -9.73 -22.95 -5.86
C ARG A 424 -10.79 -24.02 -5.68
N SER A 425 -10.42 -25.21 -5.20
CA SER A 425 -11.37 -26.31 -4.97
C SER A 425 -12.33 -26.02 -3.81
N ILE A 426 -11.85 -25.43 -2.71
CA ILE A 426 -12.67 -24.94 -1.58
C ILE A 426 -13.71 -23.92 -2.09
N ASN A 427 -13.26 -22.94 -2.87
CA ASN A 427 -14.15 -21.94 -3.44
C ASN A 427 -15.19 -22.55 -4.38
N LYS A 428 -14.76 -23.43 -5.29
CA LYS A 428 -15.64 -24.12 -6.24
C LYS A 428 -16.69 -24.98 -5.52
N TYR A 429 -16.30 -25.68 -4.47
CA TYR A 429 -17.22 -26.46 -3.64
C TYR A 429 -18.25 -25.56 -2.97
N ALA A 430 -17.83 -24.50 -2.27
CA ALA A 430 -18.74 -23.58 -1.59
C ALA A 430 -19.76 -22.95 -2.56
N HIS A 431 -19.32 -22.56 -3.77
CA HIS A 431 -20.23 -22.07 -4.80
C HIS A 431 -21.22 -23.10 -5.30
N THR A 432 -20.77 -24.34 -5.48
CA THR A 432 -21.61 -25.40 -5.99
C THR A 432 -22.68 -25.79 -4.96
N LEU A 433 -22.31 -25.77 -3.67
CA LEU A 433 -23.22 -26.00 -2.55
C LEU A 433 -24.24 -24.86 -2.37
N ALA A 434 -23.86 -23.61 -2.63
CA ALA A 434 -24.75 -22.45 -2.51
C ALA A 434 -25.80 -22.31 -3.64
N ARG A 435 -25.56 -22.93 -4.81
CA ARG A 435 -26.41 -22.75 -6.01
C ARG A 435 -27.86 -23.21 -5.83
N PRO A 436 -28.15 -24.41 -5.28
CA PRO A 436 -29.53 -24.86 -5.07
C PRO A 436 -30.32 -23.91 -4.15
N TYR A 437 -29.68 -23.40 -3.09
CA TYR A 437 -30.31 -22.44 -2.19
C TYR A 437 -30.66 -21.13 -2.92
N LYS A 438 -29.72 -20.56 -3.69
CA LYS A 438 -29.98 -19.35 -4.49
C LYS A 438 -31.11 -19.56 -5.50
N ALA A 439 -31.19 -20.72 -6.14
CA ALA A 439 -32.27 -21.05 -7.05
C ALA A 439 -33.64 -21.09 -6.34
N ARG A 440 -33.72 -21.66 -5.13
CA ARG A 440 -34.94 -21.66 -4.30
C ARG A 440 -35.35 -20.25 -3.87
N MET A 441 -34.41 -19.43 -3.42
CA MET A 441 -34.70 -18.03 -3.05
C MET A 441 -35.19 -17.20 -4.24
N ALA A 442 -34.62 -17.41 -5.43
CA ALA A 442 -35.08 -16.74 -6.64
C ALA A 442 -36.54 -17.11 -7.01
N VAL A 443 -36.97 -18.34 -6.71
CA VAL A 443 -38.38 -18.75 -6.88
C VAL A 443 -39.27 -18.00 -5.90
N LEU A 444 -38.91 -17.94 -4.61
CA LEU A 444 -39.69 -17.23 -3.60
C LEU A 444 -39.78 -15.72 -3.89
N ASP A 445 -38.67 -15.09 -4.25
CA ASP A 445 -38.62 -13.68 -4.67
C ASP A 445 -39.51 -13.43 -5.90
N SER A 446 -39.47 -14.32 -6.89
CA SER A 446 -40.34 -14.21 -8.07
C SER A 446 -41.82 -14.38 -7.73
N GLN A 447 -42.16 -15.22 -6.75
CA GLN A 447 -43.53 -15.43 -6.28
C GLN A 447 -44.04 -14.23 -5.48
N ALA A 448 -43.21 -13.65 -4.61
CA ALA A 448 -43.54 -12.42 -3.87
C ALA A 448 -43.83 -11.26 -4.84
N LYS A 449 -42.96 -11.06 -5.85
CA LYS A 449 -43.17 -10.05 -6.90
C LYS A 449 -44.40 -10.30 -7.77
N LEU A 450 -44.82 -11.54 -7.93
CA LEU A 450 -46.07 -11.88 -8.61
C LEU A 450 -47.27 -11.52 -7.72
N ALA A 451 -47.20 -11.75 -6.41
CA ALA A 451 -48.26 -11.39 -5.46
C ALA A 451 -48.45 -9.86 -5.37
N GLU A 452 -47.36 -9.09 -5.34
CA GLU A 452 -47.41 -7.61 -5.38
C GLU A 452 -48.09 -7.05 -6.64
N GLN A 453 -48.05 -7.80 -7.74
CA GLN A 453 -48.60 -7.39 -9.04
C GLN A 453 -49.96 -8.02 -9.33
N ALA A 454 -50.54 -8.79 -8.40
CA ALA A 454 -51.77 -9.55 -8.62
C ALA A 454 -52.98 -8.65 -8.95
N ASP A 455 -53.04 -7.47 -8.32
CA ASP A 455 -54.13 -6.49 -8.49
C ASP A 455 -53.80 -5.39 -9.51
N SER A 456 -52.72 -5.57 -10.29
CA SER A 456 -52.31 -4.58 -11.29
C SER A 456 -53.34 -4.48 -12.43
N PRO A 457 -53.78 -3.26 -12.80
CA PRO A 457 -54.73 -3.05 -13.89
C PRO A 457 -54.17 -3.38 -15.28
N ASP A 458 -52.84 -3.55 -15.42
CA ASP A 458 -52.19 -3.94 -16.67
C ASP A 458 -51.96 -5.47 -16.75
N PRO A 459 -52.69 -6.21 -17.62
CA PRO A 459 -52.55 -7.66 -17.76
C PRO A 459 -51.17 -8.10 -18.29
N ARG A 460 -50.45 -7.22 -19.00
CA ARG A 460 -49.10 -7.52 -19.52
C ARG A 460 -48.08 -7.59 -18.39
N VAL A 461 -48.26 -6.79 -17.34
CA VAL A 461 -47.39 -6.79 -16.15
C VAL A 461 -47.54 -8.11 -15.40
N VAL A 462 -48.78 -8.54 -15.16
CA VAL A 462 -49.10 -9.82 -14.50
C VAL A 462 -48.55 -11.01 -15.31
N ALA A 463 -48.73 -11.01 -16.63
CA ALA A 463 -48.22 -12.07 -17.51
C ALA A 463 -46.69 -12.18 -17.47
N ARG A 464 -45.98 -11.05 -17.45
CA ARG A 464 -44.50 -11.01 -17.31
C ARG A 464 -44.04 -11.54 -15.95
N ALA A 465 -44.75 -11.20 -14.87
CA ALA A 465 -44.45 -11.73 -13.54
C ALA A 465 -44.64 -13.25 -13.46
N ARG A 466 -45.73 -13.79 -14.03
CA ARG A 466 -45.97 -15.24 -14.14
C ARG A 466 -44.86 -15.93 -14.94
N GLN A 467 -44.40 -15.34 -16.04
CA GLN A 467 -43.31 -15.89 -16.84
C GLN A 467 -41.98 -15.92 -16.06
N ARG A 468 -41.70 -14.93 -15.20
CA ARG A 468 -40.51 -14.92 -14.33
C ARG A 468 -40.55 -16.06 -13.31
N VAL A 469 -41.70 -16.31 -12.68
CA VAL A 469 -41.90 -17.44 -11.76
C VAL A 469 -41.69 -18.78 -12.49
N ALA A 470 -42.26 -18.95 -13.68
CA ALA A 470 -42.09 -20.15 -14.48
C ALA A 470 -40.61 -20.42 -14.82
N ARG A 471 -39.85 -19.38 -15.21
CA ARG A 471 -38.41 -19.49 -15.48
C ARG A 471 -37.60 -19.84 -14.22
N ALA A 472 -37.92 -19.23 -13.08
CA ALA A 472 -37.26 -19.55 -11.81
C ALA A 472 -37.52 -21.01 -11.39
N ARG A 473 -38.75 -21.51 -11.57
CA ARG A 473 -39.14 -22.90 -11.27
C ARG A 473 -38.36 -23.95 -12.06
N LEU A 474 -37.95 -23.64 -13.30
CA LEU A 474 -37.09 -24.55 -14.09
C LEU A 474 -35.77 -24.86 -13.38
N HIS A 475 -35.18 -23.88 -12.70
CA HIS A 475 -33.90 -24.03 -11.99
C HIS A 475 -33.98 -24.83 -10.69
N VAL A 476 -35.19 -25.14 -10.21
CA VAL A 476 -35.44 -26.01 -9.06
C VAL A 476 -36.15 -27.31 -9.46
N SER A 477 -36.25 -27.62 -10.75
CA SER A 477 -36.84 -28.87 -11.22
C SER A 477 -36.04 -30.10 -10.74
N PRO A 478 -36.68 -31.27 -10.55
CA PRO A 478 -36.00 -32.48 -10.07
C PRO A 478 -34.78 -32.86 -10.92
N ARG A 479 -34.87 -32.71 -12.24
CA ARG A 479 -33.75 -32.93 -13.18
C ARG A 479 -32.56 -32.01 -12.90
N ILE A 480 -32.81 -30.72 -12.64
CA ILE A 480 -31.74 -29.76 -12.36
C ILE A 480 -31.18 -29.98 -10.94
N GLN A 481 -32.01 -30.34 -9.97
CA GLN A 481 -31.56 -30.70 -8.62
C GLN A 481 -30.59 -31.89 -8.66
N ALA A 482 -30.93 -32.97 -9.39
CA ALA A 482 -30.04 -34.12 -9.58
C ALA A 482 -28.68 -33.74 -10.21
N ILE A 483 -28.68 -32.81 -11.19
CA ILE A 483 -27.44 -32.29 -11.80
C ILE A 483 -26.62 -31.48 -10.80
N GLN A 484 -27.26 -30.67 -9.95
CA GLN A 484 -26.55 -29.89 -8.93
C GLN A 484 -25.97 -30.81 -7.86
N GLU A 485 -26.70 -31.82 -7.39
CA GLU A 485 -26.19 -32.83 -6.44
C GLU A 485 -24.98 -33.58 -6.99
N TRP A 486 -25.03 -34.00 -8.26
CA TRP A 486 -23.87 -34.61 -8.92
C TRP A 486 -22.67 -33.65 -8.96
N ARG A 487 -22.88 -32.36 -9.27
CA ARG A 487 -21.82 -31.35 -9.26
C ARG A 487 -21.25 -31.11 -7.86
N ILE A 488 -22.08 -31.13 -6.82
CA ILE A 488 -21.64 -31.01 -5.42
C ILE A 488 -20.72 -32.19 -5.08
N LYS A 489 -21.11 -33.42 -5.42
CA LYS A 489 -20.27 -34.63 -5.21
C LYS A 489 -18.93 -34.52 -5.93
N GLN A 490 -18.92 -34.07 -7.18
CA GLN A 490 -17.68 -33.87 -7.95
C GLN A 490 -16.79 -32.76 -7.37
N ALA A 491 -17.39 -31.65 -6.94
CA ALA A 491 -16.64 -30.55 -6.31
C ALA A 491 -16.05 -30.96 -4.95
N ARG A 492 -16.79 -31.77 -4.17
CA ARG A 492 -16.32 -32.35 -2.91
C ARG A 492 -15.11 -33.25 -3.15
N LYS A 493 -15.22 -34.19 -4.11
CA LYS A 493 -14.11 -35.08 -4.48
C LYS A 493 -12.85 -34.31 -4.86
N ALA A 494 -12.97 -33.32 -5.73
CA ALA A 494 -11.83 -32.49 -6.15
C ALA A 494 -11.22 -31.64 -5.02
N MET A 495 -12.02 -31.24 -4.03
CA MET A 495 -11.54 -30.53 -2.84
C MET A 495 -10.78 -31.46 -1.89
N VAL A 496 -11.30 -32.66 -1.66
CA VAL A 496 -10.64 -33.69 -0.83
C VAL A 496 -9.33 -34.12 -1.47
N GLU A 497 -9.32 -34.43 -2.77
CA GLU A 497 -8.10 -34.82 -3.49
C GLU A 497 -7.04 -33.70 -3.47
N ALA A 498 -7.44 -32.43 -3.57
CA ALA A 498 -6.51 -31.29 -3.47
C ALA A 498 -5.95 -31.12 -2.05
N ALA A 499 -6.76 -31.38 -1.02
CA ALA A 499 -6.32 -31.34 0.37
C ALA A 499 -5.33 -32.48 0.67
N GLU A 500 -5.63 -33.69 0.20
CA GLU A 500 -4.76 -34.86 0.31
C GLU A 500 -3.46 -34.70 -0.47
N ALA A 501 -3.50 -34.13 -1.67
CA ALA A 501 -2.30 -33.83 -2.46
C ALA A 501 -1.39 -32.83 -1.73
N LEU A 502 -1.97 -31.76 -1.18
CA LEU A 502 -1.24 -30.80 -0.35
C LEU A 502 -0.66 -31.48 0.90
N GLU A 503 -1.44 -32.31 1.60
CA GLU A 503 -0.95 -33.07 2.77
C GLU A 503 0.19 -34.03 2.41
N LYS A 504 0.07 -34.77 1.31
CA LYS A 504 1.06 -35.75 0.83
C LYS A 504 2.37 -35.08 0.43
N ASN A 505 2.29 -33.98 -0.32
CA ASN A 505 3.45 -33.29 -0.83
C ASN A 505 4.20 -32.48 0.27
N PHE A 506 3.54 -32.18 1.39
CA PHE A 506 4.19 -31.66 2.61
C PHE A 506 4.84 -32.75 3.49
N LYS A 507 4.46 -34.02 3.28
CA LYS A 507 5.03 -35.22 3.91
C LYS A 507 6.16 -35.84 3.07
N ILE A 508 6.96 -35.06 2.33
CA ILE A 508 8.19 -35.59 1.73
C ILE A 508 9.03 -36.23 2.84
N GLN A 509 9.34 -37.51 2.62
CA GLN A 509 9.92 -38.44 3.59
C GLN A 509 11.20 -37.87 4.20
N SER A 510 11.30 -37.98 5.52
CA SER A 510 12.59 -37.90 6.21
C SER A 510 13.57 -38.82 5.50
N ILE A 511 14.64 -38.25 4.92
CA ILE A 511 15.84 -39.03 4.70
C ILE A 511 16.21 -39.58 6.08
N GLU A 512 16.20 -40.90 6.24
CA GLU A 512 16.64 -41.56 7.45
C GLU A 512 18.10 -41.15 7.71
N VAL A 513 18.30 -40.18 8.59
CA VAL A 513 19.55 -40.06 9.32
C VAL A 513 19.34 -40.86 10.58
N MET A 514 19.86 -42.08 10.59
CA MET A 514 19.95 -42.91 11.78
C MET A 514 20.64 -42.11 12.89
N THR A 515 19.90 -41.77 13.95
CA THR A 515 20.48 -41.57 15.28
C THR A 515 19.45 -41.97 16.35
N PRO A 516 19.88 -42.60 17.45
CA PRO A 516 19.02 -43.36 18.35
C PRO A 516 18.26 -42.50 19.37
N GLU A 517 17.21 -43.14 19.89
CA GLU A 517 16.12 -42.72 20.77
C GLU A 517 16.49 -41.92 22.03
N THR A 518 15.59 -41.02 22.48
CA THR A 518 14.90 -41.14 23.80
C THR A 518 13.82 -40.04 24.07
N THR A 519 12.56 -40.50 24.17
CA THR A 519 11.46 -40.22 25.14
C THR A 519 11.09 -38.82 25.71
N ALA A 520 9.86 -38.38 25.33
CA ALA A 520 8.65 -38.12 26.17
C ALA A 520 8.45 -36.85 27.05
N GLY A 521 7.24 -36.24 26.93
CA GLY A 521 6.55 -35.48 28.00
C GLY A 521 5.54 -34.38 27.56
N ASP A 522 4.24 -34.69 27.58
CA ASP A 522 3.05 -33.83 27.30
C ASP A 522 2.69 -32.80 28.40
N VAL A 523 1.81 -31.80 28.09
CA VAL A 523 0.54 -31.42 28.81
C VAL A 523 -0.02 -30.02 28.38
N PRO A 524 -1.37 -29.77 28.34
CA PRO A 524 -2.06 -28.72 27.54
C PRO A 524 -2.80 -27.55 28.29
N LEU A 525 -3.38 -26.63 27.49
CA LEU A 525 -4.10 -25.32 27.73
C LEU A 525 -5.38 -25.34 28.61
N PRO A 526 -5.98 -24.17 29.00
CA PRO A 526 -7.30 -23.76 28.41
C PRO A 526 -7.69 -22.24 28.35
N ASP A 527 -8.91 -22.01 27.84
CA ASP A 527 -9.60 -20.86 27.21
C ASP A 527 -10.24 -19.73 28.08
N GLY A 528 -10.82 -18.69 27.42
CA GLY A 528 -11.78 -17.74 28.02
C GLY A 528 -12.44 -16.71 27.07
N GLU A 529 -13.78 -16.71 27.03
CA GLU A 529 -14.78 -16.16 26.08
C GLU A 529 -14.93 -14.63 25.84
N ALA A 530 -15.72 -14.30 24.78
CA ALA A 530 -16.09 -12.98 24.29
C ALA A 530 -17.60 -12.67 24.43
N GLY A 531 -17.94 -11.44 24.84
CA GLY A 531 -19.30 -10.87 24.80
C GLY A 531 -19.44 -9.76 23.73
N VAL A 532 -20.59 -9.73 23.04
CA VAL A 532 -20.92 -8.83 21.92
C VAL A 532 -21.76 -7.64 22.42
N ALA A 533 -21.51 -6.42 21.91
CA ALA A 533 -22.37 -5.24 22.08
C ALA A 533 -22.64 -4.52 20.75
N HIS A 534 -23.87 -4.04 20.57
CA HIS A 534 -24.43 -3.34 19.42
C HIS A 534 -24.09 -1.82 19.41
N TRP A 535 -24.16 -1.17 18.25
CA TRP A 535 -23.89 0.27 18.06
C TRP A 535 -25.05 1.00 17.35
N GLU A 536 -25.17 2.30 17.62
CA GLU A 536 -26.16 3.23 17.05
C GLU A 536 -25.49 4.45 16.36
N LEU A 537 -26.10 4.98 15.31
CA LEU A 537 -25.57 6.06 14.47
C LEU A 537 -26.11 7.43 14.93
N LYS A 538 -25.25 8.41 15.21
CA LYS A 538 -25.67 9.81 15.48
C LYS A 538 -24.90 10.82 14.62
N PHE A 539 -25.65 11.71 13.98
CA PHE A 539 -25.15 12.82 13.17
C PHE A 539 -24.91 14.06 14.04
N ARG A 540 -23.84 14.82 13.77
CA ARG A 540 -23.66 16.18 14.30
C ARG A 540 -23.66 17.19 13.15
N PRO A 541 -24.48 18.24 13.21
CA PRO A 541 -24.40 19.33 12.25
C PRO A 541 -23.15 20.20 12.49
N PRO A 542 -22.71 20.94 11.45
CA PRO A 542 -21.52 21.77 11.51
C PRO A 542 -21.69 22.93 12.50
N ASN A 543 -20.69 23.12 13.35
CA ASN A 543 -20.63 24.24 14.28
C ASN A 543 -20.11 25.47 13.52
N PHE A 544 -21.01 26.40 13.20
CA PHE A 544 -20.64 27.73 12.72
C PHE A 544 -20.54 28.64 13.95
N GLY A 545 -19.31 28.90 14.39
CA GLY A 545 -19.01 29.89 15.43
C GLY A 545 -17.98 30.89 14.90
N MET A 546 -18.34 32.17 15.01
CA MET A 546 -17.58 33.37 14.62
C MET A 546 -16.19 33.47 15.23
#